data_AF-A0A1X1QU93-F1
#
_entry.id   AF-A0A1X1QU93-F1
#
_cell.length_a   1.000
_cell.length_b   1.000
_cell.length_c   1.000
_cell.angle_alpha   90.00
_cell.angle_beta   90.00
_cell.angle_gamma   90.00
#
_symmetry.space_group_name_H-M   'P 1'
#
loop_
_entity.id
_entity.type
_entity.pdbx_description
1 polymer ?
#
loop_
_entity_poly.entity_id
_entity_poly.type
_entity_poly.pdbx_seq_one_letter_code
_entity_poly.pdbx_strand_id
1 'polypeptide(L)'
;MFWEVFPDESIGKENRLCYLYNGGGFIRYSNPKRELAIFGTYRNIGSENFPSYSYRIQNKDKHFKQGIGFGKRGEFLDAHLIEGDTIFTVEGQCIPIDSNLDRFFLLGVLNSTLISRLLNTYSGQHKYSGYINLLPIPNVEPENEIRKSIIDKVKEIVFIKENYYAEDETTLYFNSPYLANVNKDALTAVNFFISKLSECENNLVSLHSEVDDLVTKYYGINDTVSLEDLNTYAEQTPKEGVYKWSQLTKEEIRTNLANDFLSYCVGLAFGRWGTDAPKSTPVNVCIGGVIFYKDLSELARFQSQRINKSEVYDFSIGCLKLDKIEKYVGNNKLFFDYHLQRYTCSGRTSPLYWPLQVLSGSYTLWVYYHKITEQTLFICVNNFVDPELVSVNDDLVALKNKTSRNKDEEKEFGRLSDLKLELEDFRDELLRIAKFWKPDLNDGVQITAAPLWRLFQHKPWQKKLKQTWEKLEAGEYDWAHLACSIWPTRVLKKCHQDRSLAIAHEVENDLWHEVEVIKPRKKEPVLEWQPKSLSDTELNAYIQNKIQIEGLGE
;
A
#
# COMPACT_ATOMS: atom_id res chain seq x y z
N MET A 1 2.70 -4.02 -0.27
CA MET A 1 2.69 -3.00 0.80
C MET A 1 2.06 -3.60 2.04
N PHE A 2 2.34 -3.10 3.24
CA PHE A 2 1.80 -3.74 4.46
C PHE A 2 0.27 -3.76 4.52
N TRP A 3 -0.39 -2.75 3.95
CA TRP A 3 -1.85 -2.68 3.96
C TRP A 3 -2.52 -3.67 2.99
N GLU A 4 -1.76 -4.35 2.13
CA GLU A 4 -2.25 -5.47 1.30
C GLU A 4 -2.18 -6.80 2.04
N VAL A 5 -1.53 -6.81 3.20
CA VAL A 5 -1.33 -7.97 4.04
C VAL A 5 -2.39 -7.96 5.13
N PHE A 6 -2.91 -9.14 5.45
CA PHE A 6 -3.87 -9.28 6.54
C PHE A 6 -3.26 -8.77 7.86
N PRO A 7 -4.01 -8.02 8.68
CA PRO A 7 -3.50 -7.49 9.95
C PRO A 7 -2.94 -8.54 10.91
N ASP A 8 -3.40 -9.79 10.82
CA ASP A 8 -2.97 -10.90 11.67
C ASP A 8 -1.71 -11.64 11.16
N GLU A 9 -1.18 -11.28 9.98
CA GLU A 9 0.04 -11.92 9.46
C GLU A 9 1.24 -11.51 10.30
N SER A 10 1.97 -12.50 10.82
CA SER A 10 3.15 -12.26 11.66
C SER A 10 4.29 -11.72 10.81
N ILE A 11 4.79 -10.53 11.17
CA ILE A 11 5.90 -9.86 10.48
C ILE A 11 7.14 -9.90 11.37
N GLY A 12 8.29 -10.27 10.81
CA GLY A 12 9.54 -10.30 11.55
C GLY A 12 10.62 -11.12 10.89
N LYS A 13 11.81 -11.08 11.48
CA LYS A 13 13.03 -11.73 10.96
C LYS A 13 12.86 -13.23 10.70
N GLU A 14 12.13 -13.92 11.58
CA GLU A 14 11.89 -15.37 11.51
C GLU A 14 10.59 -15.72 10.77
N ASN A 15 9.83 -14.73 10.32
CA ASN A 15 8.54 -14.93 9.65
C ASN A 15 8.66 -14.80 8.14
N ARG A 16 7.64 -15.27 7.41
CA ARG A 16 7.54 -15.16 5.95
C ARG A 16 7.76 -13.72 5.47
N LEU A 17 7.08 -12.77 6.12
CA LEU A 17 7.18 -11.35 5.83
C LEU A 17 8.11 -10.64 6.82
N CYS A 18 8.90 -9.68 6.32
CA CYS A 18 9.66 -8.75 7.15
C CYS A 18 9.55 -7.32 6.60
N TYR A 19 9.90 -6.33 7.43
CA TYR A 19 9.95 -4.94 7.00
C TYR A 19 11.06 -4.72 5.97
N LEU A 20 10.77 -3.89 4.98
CA LEU A 20 11.69 -3.52 3.90
C LEU A 20 11.96 -2.02 3.94
N TYR A 21 13.23 -1.66 3.82
CA TYR A 21 13.66 -0.31 3.52
C TYR A 21 14.19 -0.23 2.09
N ASN A 22 13.43 0.41 1.21
CA ASN A 22 13.79 0.60 -0.19
C ASN A 22 14.21 2.04 -0.53
N GLY A 23 14.35 2.91 0.48
CA GLY A 23 14.43 4.36 0.29
C GLY A 23 13.04 4.95 0.04
N GLY A 24 12.94 5.95 -0.83
CA GLY A 24 11.66 6.57 -1.17
C GLY A 24 11.79 7.91 -1.90
N GLY A 25 10.66 8.62 -1.96
CA GLY A 25 10.68 10.05 -2.30
C GLY A 25 11.27 10.87 -1.14
N PHE A 26 11.70 12.09 -1.45
CA PHE A 26 12.41 12.94 -0.50
C PHE A 26 11.64 13.14 0.82
N ILE A 27 12.18 12.65 1.93
CA ILE A 27 11.67 12.90 3.28
C ILE A 27 12.78 12.79 4.32
N ARG A 28 13.04 13.84 5.11
CA ARG A 28 14.16 13.80 6.07
C ARG A 28 13.79 13.17 7.41
N TYR A 29 14.79 12.70 8.13
CA TYR A 29 14.78 12.25 9.53
C TYR A 29 14.00 10.95 9.82
N SER A 30 12.76 10.82 9.36
CA SER A 30 11.94 9.62 9.56
C SER A 30 11.14 9.30 8.29
N ASN A 31 11.06 8.00 7.97
CA ASN A 31 10.35 7.48 6.80
C ASN A 31 9.08 6.76 7.28
N PRO A 32 7.89 7.04 6.71
CA PRO A 32 6.72 6.21 6.96
C PRO A 32 7.01 4.78 6.52
N LYS A 33 7.06 3.84 7.48
CA LYS A 33 7.28 2.42 7.16
C LYS A 33 6.05 1.84 6.46
N ARG A 34 6.23 1.36 5.22
CA ARG A 34 5.14 0.88 4.35
C ARG A 34 5.41 -0.44 3.64
N GLU A 35 6.67 -0.72 3.40
CA GLU A 35 7.08 -1.80 2.51
C GLU A 35 7.38 -3.06 3.32
N LEU A 36 6.97 -4.19 2.77
CA LEU A 36 7.28 -5.52 3.30
C LEU A 36 7.93 -6.32 2.18
N ALA A 37 8.76 -7.28 2.58
CA ALA A 37 9.35 -8.26 1.68
C ALA A 37 9.01 -9.67 2.15
N ILE A 38 8.77 -10.58 1.19
CA ILE A 38 8.76 -12.01 1.45
C ILE A 38 10.23 -12.44 1.56
N PHE A 39 10.68 -12.69 2.79
CA PHE A 39 12.09 -12.98 3.09
C PHE A 39 12.27 -14.29 3.85
N GLY A 40 11.44 -14.59 4.86
CA GLY A 40 11.62 -15.75 5.74
C GLY A 40 11.65 -17.09 5.00
N THR A 41 10.79 -17.25 3.98
CA THR A 41 10.75 -18.43 3.11
C THR A 41 12.08 -18.69 2.41
N TYR A 42 12.85 -17.63 2.12
CA TYR A 42 14.04 -17.68 1.28
C TYR A 42 15.34 -17.37 2.05
N ARG A 43 15.25 -17.11 3.36
CA ARG A 43 16.37 -16.64 4.19
C ARG A 43 17.55 -17.62 4.22
N ASN A 44 17.26 -18.92 4.19
CA ASN A 44 18.26 -19.98 4.25
C ASN A 44 18.77 -20.40 2.86
N ILE A 45 18.23 -19.83 1.79
CA ILE A 45 18.61 -20.23 0.45
C ILE A 45 19.92 -19.52 0.08
N GLY A 46 20.95 -20.33 -0.17
CA GLY A 46 22.24 -19.85 -0.67
C GLY A 46 22.12 -19.32 -2.09
N SER A 47 22.96 -18.35 -2.46
CA SER A 47 23.03 -17.84 -3.85
C SER A 47 23.43 -18.89 -4.88
N GLU A 48 23.91 -20.05 -4.43
CA GLU A 48 24.28 -21.20 -5.28
C GLU A 48 23.08 -22.11 -5.58
N ASN A 49 21.98 -22.01 -4.82
CA ASN A 49 20.82 -22.89 -4.92
C ASN A 49 19.61 -22.21 -5.61
N PHE A 50 19.80 -21.07 -6.27
CA PHE A 50 18.81 -20.41 -7.16
C PHE A 50 19.41 -20.33 -8.56
N PRO A 51 18.72 -20.71 -9.66
CA PRO A 51 19.29 -20.73 -11.01
C PRO A 51 18.79 -19.56 -11.86
N SER A 52 18.14 -18.56 -11.26
CA SER A 52 17.84 -17.30 -11.92
C SER A 52 18.59 -16.16 -11.22
N TYR A 53 19.18 -15.30 -12.04
CA TYR A 53 20.14 -14.25 -11.69
C TYR A 53 19.62 -13.13 -10.76
N SER A 54 18.41 -13.23 -10.18
CA SER A 54 17.67 -12.05 -9.70
C SER A 54 17.81 -11.70 -8.22
N TYR A 55 18.35 -12.57 -7.35
CA TYR A 55 18.47 -12.24 -5.93
C TYR A 55 19.76 -12.74 -5.27
N ARG A 56 20.80 -11.88 -5.29
CA ARG A 56 21.97 -12.03 -4.42
C ARG A 56 21.84 -11.08 -3.24
N ILE A 57 21.45 -11.60 -2.07
CA ILE A 57 21.54 -10.84 -0.82
C ILE A 57 23.01 -10.56 -0.53
N GLN A 58 23.41 -9.29 -0.64
CA GLN A 58 24.72 -8.81 -0.23
C GLN A 58 24.70 -8.45 1.25
N ASN A 59 25.85 -8.51 1.92
CA ASN A 59 25.99 -8.05 3.31
C ASN A 59 24.97 -8.68 4.27
N LYS A 60 24.80 -10.01 4.19
CA LYS A 60 23.80 -10.78 4.96
C LYS A 60 23.84 -10.49 6.47
N ASP A 61 25.03 -10.20 7.02
CA ASP A 61 25.27 -9.89 8.43
C ASP A 61 24.86 -8.46 8.84
N LYS A 62 24.47 -7.61 7.88
CA LYS A 62 24.07 -6.21 8.10
C LYS A 62 22.57 -6.00 8.11
N HIS A 63 21.77 -6.93 7.57
CA HIS A 63 20.32 -6.87 7.65
C HIS A 63 19.84 -7.01 9.11
N PHE A 64 18.67 -6.44 9.44
CA PHE A 64 18.11 -6.44 10.79
C PHE A 64 19.01 -5.78 11.84
N LYS A 65 19.87 -4.86 11.42
CA LYS A 65 20.61 -3.98 12.32
C LYS A 65 19.97 -2.60 12.30
N GLN A 66 19.85 -2.00 13.48
CA GLN A 66 19.47 -0.61 13.60
C GLN A 66 20.57 0.30 13.06
N GLY A 67 20.19 1.51 12.65
CA GLY A 67 21.12 2.44 12.05
C GLY A 67 20.43 3.61 11.37
N ILE A 68 21.07 4.09 10.30
CA ILE A 68 20.60 5.20 9.46
C ILE A 68 20.46 4.74 8.02
N GLY A 69 19.30 4.96 7.42
CA GLY A 69 18.99 4.61 6.03
C GLY A 69 18.95 5.85 5.14
N PHE A 70 19.34 5.72 3.88
CA PHE A 70 19.24 6.79 2.88
C PHE A 70 18.99 6.22 1.48
N GLY A 71 18.37 7.01 0.61
CA GLY A 71 18.16 6.65 -0.79
C GLY A 71 19.46 6.67 -1.60
N LYS A 72 19.66 5.73 -2.52
CA LYS A 72 20.85 5.67 -3.38
C LYS A 72 20.94 6.82 -4.39
N ARG A 73 19.84 7.50 -4.66
CA ARG A 73 19.72 8.55 -5.65
C ARG A 73 18.79 9.66 -5.15
N GLY A 74 19.29 10.89 -5.20
CA GLY A 74 18.54 12.08 -4.80
C GLY A 74 19.35 13.33 -5.05
N GLU A 75 18.68 14.41 -5.46
CA GLU A 75 19.31 15.73 -5.59
C GLU A 75 19.79 16.23 -4.23
N PHE A 76 18.94 16.11 -3.22
CA PHE A 76 19.26 16.37 -1.82
C PHE A 76 19.35 15.04 -1.07
N LEU A 77 20.27 14.93 -0.12
CA LEU A 77 20.34 13.75 0.75
C LEU A 77 19.19 13.78 1.76
N ASP A 78 18.51 12.66 1.91
CA ASP A 78 17.54 12.41 2.95
C ASP A 78 17.89 11.14 3.73
N ALA A 79 18.20 11.30 5.00
CA ALA A 79 18.56 10.20 5.89
C ALA A 79 17.47 9.96 6.93
N HIS A 80 17.29 8.70 7.32
CA HIS A 80 16.16 8.22 8.12
C HIS A 80 16.62 7.27 9.22
N LEU A 81 15.91 7.24 10.34
CA LEU A 81 16.10 6.18 11.34
C LEU A 81 15.66 4.82 10.81
N ILE A 82 16.50 3.80 11.03
CA ILE A 82 16.20 2.39 10.71
C ILE A 82 16.30 1.56 11.99
N GLU A 83 15.29 0.73 12.22
CA GLU A 83 15.21 -0.16 13.37
C GLU A 83 15.79 -1.55 13.07
N GLY A 84 16.13 -2.31 14.12
CA GLY A 84 16.73 -3.65 14.04
C GLY A 84 15.80 -4.76 13.55
N ASP A 85 14.70 -4.42 12.89
CA ASP A 85 13.64 -5.32 12.42
C ASP A 85 13.50 -5.33 10.87
N THR A 86 14.35 -4.55 10.19
CA THR A 86 14.17 -4.19 8.78
C THR A 86 15.32 -4.71 7.90
N ILE A 87 14.99 -5.25 6.72
CA ILE A 87 15.96 -5.50 5.65
C ILE A 87 16.03 -4.29 4.71
N PHE A 88 17.07 -4.19 3.90
CA PHE A 88 17.28 -3.04 3.02
C PHE A 88 17.69 -3.48 1.61
N THR A 89 17.49 -2.62 0.61
CA THR A 89 17.77 -2.92 -0.80
C THR A 89 18.99 -2.16 -1.32
N VAL A 90 19.29 -2.28 -2.62
CA VAL A 90 20.27 -1.40 -3.27
C VAL A 90 19.74 0.04 -3.43
N GLU A 91 18.42 0.22 -3.48
CA GLU A 91 17.75 1.52 -3.59
C GLU A 91 17.75 2.27 -2.26
N GLY A 92 17.55 1.56 -1.14
CA GLY A 92 17.67 2.10 0.22
C GLY A 92 18.87 1.50 0.94
N GLN A 93 19.94 2.28 1.09
CA GLN A 93 21.18 1.81 1.73
C GLN A 93 21.18 2.18 3.21
N CYS A 94 21.91 1.40 4.02
CA CYS A 94 21.95 1.59 5.47
C CYS A 94 23.37 1.67 6.02
N ILE A 95 23.55 2.48 7.06
CA ILE A 95 24.71 2.58 7.94
C ILE A 95 24.33 1.95 9.29
N PRO A 96 24.76 0.71 9.60
CA PRO A 96 24.48 0.08 10.88
C PRO A 96 25.18 0.82 12.02
N ILE A 97 24.42 1.18 13.06
CA ILE A 97 24.93 1.93 14.23
C ILE A 97 24.18 1.45 15.47
N ASP A 98 24.90 0.88 16.44
CA ASP A 98 24.28 0.32 17.65
C ASP A 98 23.93 1.38 18.70
N SER A 99 24.68 2.48 18.77
CA SER A 99 24.42 3.57 19.72
C SER A 99 23.28 4.47 19.26
N ASN A 100 22.21 4.57 20.06
CA ASN A 100 21.09 5.46 19.75
C ASN A 100 21.49 6.93 19.69
N LEU A 101 22.39 7.38 20.57
CA LEU A 101 22.87 8.77 20.54
C LEU A 101 23.65 9.05 19.26
N ASP A 102 24.46 8.09 18.79
CA ASP A 102 25.25 8.24 17.56
C ASP A 102 24.34 8.20 16.32
N ARG A 103 23.26 7.41 16.34
CA ARG A 103 22.22 7.43 15.31
C ARG A 103 21.62 8.83 15.18
N PHE A 104 21.11 9.41 16.27
CA PHE A 104 20.51 10.76 16.23
C PHE A 104 21.52 11.84 15.82
N PHE A 105 22.76 11.75 16.29
CA PHE A 105 23.82 12.67 15.90
C PHE A 105 24.10 12.59 14.39
N LEU A 106 24.39 11.39 13.87
CA LEU A 106 24.69 11.19 12.46
C LEU A 106 23.50 11.54 11.58
N LEU A 107 22.27 11.26 12.03
CA LEU A 107 21.05 11.63 11.34
C LEU A 107 20.96 13.15 11.13
N GLY A 108 21.29 13.93 12.17
CA GLY A 108 21.37 15.39 12.07
C GLY A 108 22.41 15.87 11.08
N VAL A 109 23.61 15.29 11.16
CA VAL A 109 24.72 15.60 10.24
C VAL A 109 24.32 15.31 8.79
N LEU A 110 23.83 14.10 8.49
CA LEU A 110 23.50 13.67 7.13
C LEU A 110 22.33 14.44 6.50
N ASN A 111 21.38 14.91 7.30
CA ASN A 111 20.26 15.72 6.81
C ASN A 111 20.57 17.22 6.73
N SER A 112 21.81 17.63 7.01
CA SER A 112 22.19 19.04 6.97
C SER A 112 22.47 19.55 5.55
N THR A 113 22.20 20.84 5.33
CA THR A 113 22.50 21.56 4.09
C THR A 113 23.97 21.42 3.71
N LEU A 114 24.88 21.54 4.69
CA LEU A 114 26.32 21.37 4.47
C LEU A 114 26.67 20.01 3.88
N ILE A 115 26.13 18.93 4.42
CA ILE A 115 26.47 17.58 3.96
C ILE A 115 25.87 17.28 2.60
N SER A 116 24.62 17.70 2.35
CA SER A 116 24.02 17.57 1.02
C SER A 116 24.82 18.36 -0.03
N ARG A 117 25.19 19.61 0.28
CA ARG A 117 26.01 20.46 -0.59
C ARG A 117 27.38 19.84 -0.88
N LEU A 118 28.06 19.36 0.16
CA LEU A 118 29.38 18.73 0.06
C LEU A 118 29.31 17.46 -0.78
N LEU A 119 28.36 16.55 -0.50
CA LEU A 119 28.18 15.32 -1.27
C LEU A 119 27.96 15.59 -2.74
N ASN A 120 27.17 16.61 -3.08
CA ASN A 120 26.87 16.94 -4.47
C ASN A 120 28.10 17.40 -5.26
N THR A 121 29.16 17.86 -4.61
CA THR A 121 30.41 18.26 -5.31
C THR A 121 31.12 17.10 -6.01
N TYR A 122 31.04 15.89 -5.46
CA TYR A 122 31.77 14.73 -5.98
C TYR A 122 30.87 13.54 -6.36
N SER A 123 29.61 13.54 -5.92
CA SER A 123 28.67 12.44 -6.17
C SER A 123 27.44 12.84 -6.98
N GLY A 124 27.19 14.15 -7.16
CA GLY A 124 25.99 14.64 -7.83
C GLY A 124 24.74 14.00 -7.23
N GLN A 125 23.84 13.45 -8.05
CA GLN A 125 22.65 12.76 -7.55
C GLN A 125 22.91 11.34 -6.98
N HIS A 126 24.11 10.77 -7.14
CA HIS A 126 24.39 9.38 -6.79
C HIS A 126 24.92 9.26 -5.36
N LYS A 127 24.12 8.73 -4.44
CA LYS A 127 24.46 8.63 -3.02
C LYS A 127 24.76 7.18 -2.61
N TYR A 128 25.57 6.46 -3.39
CA TYR A 128 26.02 5.12 -2.97
C TYR A 128 26.90 5.17 -1.72
N SER A 129 26.86 4.13 -0.89
CA SER A 129 27.67 3.98 0.33
C SER A 129 29.15 4.25 0.11
N GLY A 130 29.70 3.90 -1.06
CA GLY A 130 31.08 4.24 -1.42
C GLY A 130 31.38 5.74 -1.38
N TYR A 131 30.44 6.60 -1.79
CA TYR A 131 30.56 8.06 -1.70
C TYR A 131 30.33 8.56 -0.28
N ILE A 132 29.32 8.03 0.41
CA ILE A 132 29.00 8.41 1.79
C ILE A 132 30.19 8.10 2.73
N ASN A 133 30.90 7.00 2.50
CA ASN A 133 32.10 6.61 3.27
C ASN A 133 33.28 7.60 3.13
N LEU A 134 33.26 8.48 2.12
CA LEU A 134 34.29 9.52 1.94
C LEU A 134 33.98 10.78 2.74
N LEU A 135 32.80 10.87 3.38
CA LEU A 135 32.45 12.04 4.17
C LEU A 135 33.39 12.18 5.37
N PRO A 136 34.09 13.31 5.50
CA PRO A 136 34.88 13.57 6.69
C PRO A 136 33.90 13.85 7.84
N ILE A 137 33.98 13.10 8.93
CA ILE A 137 33.24 13.42 10.15
C ILE A 137 34.30 13.75 11.21
N PRO A 138 34.43 15.03 11.63
CA PRO A 138 35.33 15.41 12.72
C PRO A 138 35.12 14.53 13.94
N ASN A 139 36.19 14.06 14.58
CA ASN A 139 36.03 13.30 15.82
C ASN A 139 35.74 14.26 16.98
N VAL A 140 34.69 14.01 17.74
CA VAL A 140 34.38 14.77 18.97
C VAL A 140 34.00 13.83 20.08
N GLU A 141 34.35 14.22 21.30
CA GLU A 141 33.97 13.49 22.50
C GLU A 141 32.44 13.50 22.70
N PRO A 142 31.86 12.43 23.27
CA PRO A 142 30.44 12.36 23.59
C PRO A 142 29.91 13.54 24.42
N GLU A 143 30.76 14.14 25.26
CA GLU A 143 30.42 15.26 26.12
C GLU A 143 30.33 16.60 25.38
N ASN A 144 30.71 16.66 24.10
CA ASN A 144 30.69 17.89 23.31
C ASN A 144 29.29 18.52 23.25
N GLU A 145 29.18 19.79 23.63
CA GLU A 145 27.90 20.48 23.74
C GLU A 145 27.20 20.68 22.38
N ILE A 146 27.94 20.85 21.29
CA ILE A 146 27.37 20.93 19.94
C ILE A 146 26.76 19.58 19.55
N ARG A 147 27.47 18.47 19.82
CA ARG A 147 26.97 17.11 19.59
C ARG A 147 25.66 16.86 20.33
N LYS A 148 25.61 17.17 21.64
CA LYS A 148 24.39 17.01 22.46
C LYS A 148 23.23 17.85 21.92
N SER A 149 23.51 19.11 21.57
CA SER A 149 22.50 20.02 21.01
C SER A 149 21.92 19.52 19.69
N ILE A 150 22.75 18.97 18.79
CA ILE A 150 22.27 18.33 17.55
C ILE A 150 21.35 17.15 17.89
N ILE A 151 21.79 16.25 18.78
CA ILE A 151 21.01 15.07 19.17
C ILE A 151 19.63 15.45 19.69
N ASP A 152 19.55 16.42 20.61
CA ASP A 152 18.30 16.81 21.24
C ASP A 152 17.31 17.43 20.24
N LYS A 153 17.79 18.29 19.34
CA LYS A 153 16.96 18.87 18.28
C LYS A 153 16.48 17.82 17.28
N VAL A 154 17.36 16.90 16.89
CA VAL A 154 16.99 15.82 15.95
C VAL A 154 15.95 14.88 16.58
N LYS A 155 16.06 14.57 17.88
CA LYS A 155 15.02 13.81 18.60
C LYS A 155 13.68 14.54 18.57
N GLU A 156 13.67 15.85 18.77
CA GLU A 156 12.44 16.65 18.69
C GLU A 156 11.84 16.65 17.28
N ILE A 157 12.66 16.80 16.25
CA ILE A 157 12.23 16.69 14.84
C ILE A 157 11.57 15.32 14.59
N VAL A 158 12.24 14.23 14.96
CA VAL A 158 11.73 12.86 14.79
C VAL A 158 10.42 12.67 15.54
N PHE A 159 10.34 13.12 16.80
CA PHE A 159 9.13 13.06 17.61
C PHE A 159 7.95 13.78 16.94
N ILE A 160 8.16 15.01 16.45
CA ILE A 160 7.12 15.77 15.75
C ILE A 160 6.63 15.00 14.52
N LYS A 161 7.54 14.44 13.71
CA LYS A 161 7.19 13.74 12.47
C LYS A 161 6.45 12.44 12.72
N GLU A 162 6.92 11.63 13.65
CA GLU A 162 6.35 10.30 13.92
C GLU A 162 4.96 10.37 14.57
N ASN A 163 4.66 11.43 15.34
CA ASN A 163 3.34 11.63 15.93
C ASN A 163 2.20 11.65 14.90
N TYR A 164 2.46 12.12 13.67
CA TYR A 164 1.44 12.17 12.61
C TYR A 164 1.34 10.86 11.79
N TYR A 165 2.30 9.93 11.93
CA TYR A 165 2.19 8.62 11.26
C TYR A 165 1.11 7.75 11.88
N ALA A 166 0.89 7.83 13.19
CA ALA A 166 -0.13 7.03 13.87
C ALA A 166 -1.58 7.35 13.42
N GLU A 167 -1.78 8.49 12.77
CA GLU A 167 -3.06 8.93 12.21
C GLU A 167 -3.22 8.56 10.72
N ASP A 168 -2.16 7.99 10.12
CA ASP A 168 -2.07 7.65 8.71
C ASP A 168 -2.36 6.16 8.50
N GLU A 169 -3.56 5.79 8.03
CA GLU A 169 -3.97 4.40 7.79
C GLU A 169 -3.12 3.62 6.77
N THR A 170 -2.18 4.30 6.13
CA THR A 170 -1.17 3.73 5.23
C THR A 170 0.23 3.77 5.83
N THR A 171 0.35 3.79 7.16
CA THR A 171 1.59 3.48 7.87
C THR A 171 1.39 2.34 8.85
N LEU A 172 2.48 1.62 9.13
CA LEU A 172 2.49 0.52 10.10
C LEU A 172 2.15 0.94 11.54
N TYR A 173 2.20 2.24 11.83
CA TYR A 173 1.93 2.78 13.16
C TYR A 173 0.49 3.22 13.36
N PHE A 174 -0.36 3.03 12.35
CA PHE A 174 -1.75 3.46 12.40
C PHE A 174 -2.50 2.87 13.59
N ASN A 175 -3.14 3.74 14.36
CA ASN A 175 -4.09 3.35 15.40
C ASN A 175 -5.51 3.76 14.99
N SER A 176 -5.70 5.04 14.75
CA SER A 176 -6.99 5.64 14.38
C SER A 176 -6.77 7.08 13.90
N PRO A 177 -7.66 7.65 13.07
CA PRO A 177 -7.52 9.03 12.62
C PRO A 177 -7.74 10.01 13.78
N TYR A 178 -7.13 11.20 13.69
CA TYR A 178 -7.21 12.24 14.72
C TYR A 178 -8.65 12.48 15.24
N LEU A 179 -9.61 12.67 14.33
CA LEU A 179 -11.00 12.96 14.70
C LEU A 179 -11.73 11.80 15.42
N ALA A 180 -11.23 10.57 15.31
CA ALA A 180 -11.75 9.44 16.10
C ALA A 180 -11.26 9.45 17.55
N ASN A 181 -10.14 10.11 17.84
CA ASN A 181 -9.49 10.11 19.16
C ASN A 181 -9.80 11.33 20.04
N VAL A 182 -10.29 12.42 19.44
CA VAL A 182 -10.54 13.67 20.17
C VAL A 182 -11.83 13.64 20.98
N ASN A 183 -11.81 14.17 22.21
CA ASN A 183 -12.99 14.33 23.06
C ASN A 183 -13.61 15.73 22.98
N LYS A 184 -13.17 16.56 22.03
CA LYS A 184 -13.69 17.91 21.76
C LYS A 184 -14.81 17.85 20.71
N ASP A 185 -15.60 18.91 20.61
CA ASP A 185 -16.48 19.10 19.46
C ASP A 185 -15.65 19.16 18.16
N ALA A 186 -16.26 18.76 17.04
CA ALA A 186 -15.54 18.52 15.80
C ALA A 186 -14.85 19.78 15.26
N LEU A 187 -15.53 20.93 15.32
CA LEU A 187 -15.00 22.19 14.82
C LEU A 187 -13.80 22.66 15.66
N THR A 188 -13.91 22.62 16.99
CA THR A 188 -12.81 22.95 17.90
C THR A 188 -11.65 21.98 17.71
N ALA A 189 -11.92 20.69 17.53
CA ALA A 189 -10.87 19.70 17.27
C ALA A 189 -10.09 19.99 16.00
N VAL A 190 -10.77 20.31 14.89
CA VAL A 190 -10.14 20.69 13.61
C VAL A 190 -9.34 21.98 13.75
N ASN A 191 -9.90 23.02 14.37
CA ASN A 191 -9.19 24.29 14.56
C ASN A 191 -7.95 24.11 15.43
N PHE A 192 -8.04 23.28 16.47
CA PHE A 192 -6.90 22.92 17.31
C PHE A 192 -5.84 22.17 16.51
N PHE A 193 -6.24 21.20 15.68
CA PHE A 193 -5.32 20.46 14.81
C PHE A 193 -4.56 21.40 13.87
N ILE A 194 -5.29 22.28 13.16
CA ILE A 194 -4.69 23.26 12.24
C ILE A 194 -3.71 24.17 12.98
N SER A 195 -4.08 24.66 14.17
CA SER A 195 -3.18 25.48 14.98
C SER A 195 -1.93 24.72 15.41
N LYS A 196 -2.08 23.48 15.88
CA LYS A 196 -0.97 22.66 16.35
C LYS A 196 -0.05 22.24 15.20
N LEU A 197 -0.63 21.89 14.06
CA LEU A 197 0.11 21.59 12.84
C LEU A 197 0.96 22.79 12.41
N SER A 198 0.38 23.99 12.37
CA SER A 198 1.12 25.21 12.02
C SER A 198 2.26 25.52 13.01
N GLU A 199 2.03 25.29 14.31
CA GLU A 199 3.08 25.38 15.33
C GLU A 199 4.20 24.35 15.06
N CYS A 200 3.85 23.10 14.78
CA CYS A 200 4.80 22.04 14.46
C CYS A 200 5.59 22.32 13.18
N GLU A 201 4.95 22.83 12.12
CA GLU A 201 5.66 23.21 10.88
C GLU A 201 6.67 24.33 11.12
N ASN A 202 6.28 25.37 11.85
CA ASN A 202 7.20 26.46 12.21
C ASN A 202 8.35 25.95 13.08
N ASN A 203 8.06 25.06 14.04
CA ASN A 203 9.08 24.46 14.88
C ASN A 203 10.05 23.58 14.07
N LEU A 204 9.55 22.76 13.15
CA LEU A 204 10.39 21.94 12.26
C LEU A 204 11.33 22.80 11.41
N VAL A 205 10.86 23.93 10.88
CA VAL A 205 11.70 24.87 10.12
C VAL A 205 12.79 25.47 11.03
N SER A 206 12.44 25.92 12.25
CA SER A 206 13.41 26.46 13.22
C SER A 206 14.45 25.41 13.62
N LEU A 207 14.00 24.24 14.07
CA LEU A 207 14.85 23.13 14.49
C LEU A 207 15.81 22.70 13.39
N HIS A 208 15.33 22.62 12.14
CA HIS A 208 16.17 22.28 11.01
C HIS A 208 17.25 23.33 10.76
N SER A 209 16.89 24.62 10.75
CA SER A 209 17.85 25.73 10.63
C SER A 209 18.89 25.70 11.74
N GLU A 210 18.47 25.45 12.99
CA GLU A 210 19.37 25.37 14.13
C GLU A 210 20.31 24.15 14.04
N VAL A 211 19.84 23.02 13.52
CA VAL A 211 20.69 21.86 13.23
C VAL A 211 21.71 22.20 12.16
N ASP A 212 21.32 22.90 11.09
CA ASP A 212 22.25 23.34 10.04
C ASP A 212 23.34 24.27 10.57
N ASP A 213 22.98 25.24 11.43
CA ASP A 213 23.94 26.14 12.07
C ASP A 213 24.90 25.36 12.99
N LEU A 214 24.37 24.44 13.79
CA LEU A 214 25.18 23.60 14.68
C LEU A 214 26.13 22.68 13.91
N VAL A 215 25.67 22.09 12.80
CA VAL A 215 26.51 21.25 11.94
C VAL A 215 27.57 22.10 11.24
N THR A 216 27.22 23.29 10.74
CA THR A 216 28.20 24.22 10.14
C THR A 216 29.30 24.60 11.15
N LYS A 217 28.91 24.93 12.38
CA LYS A 217 29.84 25.19 13.49
C LYS A 217 30.67 23.96 13.86
N TYR A 218 30.07 22.78 13.86
CA TYR A 218 30.74 21.51 14.13
C TYR A 218 31.86 21.22 13.15
N TYR A 219 31.67 21.56 11.87
CA TYR A 219 32.70 21.44 10.82
C TYR A 219 33.71 22.61 10.81
N GLY A 220 33.52 23.61 11.69
CA GLY A 220 34.42 24.76 11.78
C GLY A 220 34.32 25.73 10.61
N ILE A 221 33.21 25.71 9.86
CA ILE A 221 32.98 26.62 8.73
C ILE A 221 32.54 27.97 9.28
N ASN A 222 33.29 29.02 8.97
CA ASN A 222 33.05 30.37 9.47
C ASN A 222 33.39 31.48 8.47
N ASP A 223 33.90 31.14 7.28
CA ASP A 223 34.20 32.12 6.25
C ASP A 223 32.95 32.52 5.48
N THR A 224 32.88 33.80 5.11
CA THR A 224 31.71 34.39 4.45
C THR A 224 31.34 33.70 3.14
N VAL A 225 32.34 33.29 2.36
CA VAL A 225 32.12 32.70 1.03
C VAL A 225 31.42 31.35 1.14
N SER A 226 31.89 30.48 2.05
CA SER A 226 31.26 29.18 2.29
C SER A 226 29.85 29.34 2.87
N LEU A 227 29.64 30.29 3.77
CA LEU A 227 28.32 30.56 4.35
C LEU A 227 27.33 31.09 3.30
N GLU A 228 27.76 31.96 2.37
CA GLU A 228 26.93 32.45 1.26
C GLU A 228 26.56 31.32 0.28
N ASP A 229 27.49 30.41 -0.02
CA ASP A 229 27.21 29.22 -0.86
C ASP A 229 26.18 28.29 -0.19
N LEU A 230 26.32 28.04 1.11
CA LEU A 230 25.38 27.22 1.87
C LEU A 230 23.98 27.84 1.92
N ASN A 231 23.88 29.15 2.16
CA ASN A 231 22.59 29.85 2.16
C ASN A 231 21.91 29.77 0.80
N THR A 232 22.66 29.99 -0.28
CA THR A 232 22.15 29.88 -1.66
C THR A 232 21.67 28.46 -1.98
N TYR A 233 22.37 27.44 -1.49
CA TYR A 233 21.98 26.05 -1.68
C TYR A 233 20.75 25.67 -0.82
N ALA A 234 20.65 26.20 0.39
CA ALA A 234 19.49 25.98 1.27
C ALA A 234 18.19 26.49 0.64
N GLU A 235 18.22 27.62 -0.08
CA GLU A 235 17.05 28.18 -0.79
C GLU A 235 16.46 27.22 -1.85
N GLN A 236 17.30 26.34 -2.41
CA GLN A 236 16.90 25.36 -3.42
C GLN A 236 16.40 24.05 -2.78
N THR A 237 16.69 23.84 -1.50
CA THR A 237 16.37 22.60 -0.79
C THR A 237 14.88 22.57 -0.41
N PRO A 238 14.17 21.42 -0.59
CA PRO A 238 12.79 21.31 -0.15
C PRO A 238 12.67 21.60 1.36
N LYS A 239 11.70 22.46 1.70
CA LYS A 239 11.46 22.83 3.10
C LYS A 239 10.97 21.65 3.91
N GLU A 240 11.40 21.60 5.18
CA GLU A 240 10.91 20.61 6.13
C GLU A 240 9.43 20.82 6.42
N GLY A 241 8.70 19.73 6.59
CA GLY A 241 7.28 19.79 6.89
C GLY A 241 6.75 18.50 7.47
N VAL A 242 5.56 18.59 8.06
CA VAL A 242 4.85 17.42 8.59
C VAL A 242 4.33 16.59 7.41
N TYR A 243 4.65 15.30 7.42
CA TYR A 243 4.22 14.35 6.40
C TYR A 243 2.71 14.41 6.16
N LYS A 244 2.26 14.29 4.90
CA LYS A 244 0.87 14.38 4.43
C LYS A 244 0.21 15.77 4.56
N TRP A 245 0.59 16.55 5.55
CA TRP A 245 -0.09 17.79 5.91
C TRP A 245 0.62 19.05 5.40
N SER A 246 1.90 18.94 5.07
CA SER A 246 2.71 20.06 4.61
C SER A 246 2.15 20.73 3.37
N GLN A 247 2.18 22.07 3.33
CA GLN A 247 1.77 22.90 2.18
C GLN A 247 0.28 22.87 1.86
N LEU A 248 -0.55 22.22 2.69
CA LEU A 248 -2.00 22.24 2.53
C LEU A 248 -2.61 23.52 3.10
N THR A 249 -3.64 24.02 2.43
CA THR A 249 -4.50 25.07 2.95
C THR A 249 -5.33 24.56 4.14
N LYS A 250 -5.82 25.48 4.97
CA LYS A 250 -6.70 25.13 6.12
C LYS A 250 -7.94 24.34 5.70
N GLU A 251 -8.48 24.61 4.52
CA GLU A 251 -9.66 23.92 4.00
C GLU A 251 -9.32 22.52 3.47
N GLU A 252 -8.16 22.34 2.84
CA GLU A 252 -7.67 21.00 2.46
C GLU A 252 -7.40 20.13 3.68
N ILE A 253 -6.80 20.69 4.74
CA ILE A 253 -6.59 19.99 6.01
C ILE A 253 -7.93 19.53 6.59
N ARG A 254 -8.92 20.44 6.66
CA ARG A 254 -10.28 20.11 7.14
C ARG A 254 -10.92 18.99 6.31
N THR A 255 -10.82 19.08 4.99
CA THR A 255 -11.35 18.09 4.05
C THR A 255 -10.68 16.73 4.24
N ASN A 256 -9.36 16.71 4.40
CA ASN A 256 -8.60 15.48 4.61
C ASN A 256 -8.90 14.82 5.95
N LEU A 257 -9.02 15.59 7.04
CA LEU A 257 -9.44 15.06 8.34
C LEU A 257 -10.84 14.41 8.28
N ALA A 258 -11.77 15.05 7.56
CA ALA A 258 -13.10 14.49 7.33
C ALA A 258 -13.05 13.19 6.51
N ASN A 259 -12.28 13.16 5.43
CA ASN A 259 -12.09 11.95 4.62
C ASN A 259 -11.42 10.82 5.41
N ASP A 260 -10.37 11.11 6.20
CA ASP A 260 -9.69 10.13 7.06
C ASP A 260 -10.68 9.48 8.05
N PHE A 261 -11.53 10.30 8.68
CA PHE A 261 -12.54 9.82 9.61
C PHE A 261 -13.63 8.97 8.94
N LEU A 262 -14.13 9.38 7.77
CA LEU A 262 -15.14 8.62 7.03
C LEU A 262 -14.54 7.32 6.46
N SER A 263 -13.31 7.33 5.94
CA SER A 263 -12.58 6.14 5.51
C SER A 263 -12.40 5.15 6.67
N TYR A 264 -12.06 5.65 7.86
CA TYR A 264 -11.98 4.84 9.06
C TYR A 264 -13.33 4.20 9.43
N CYS A 265 -14.45 4.94 9.34
CA CYS A 265 -15.79 4.40 9.57
C CYS A 265 -16.15 3.31 8.54
N VAL A 266 -15.79 3.49 7.26
CA VAL A 266 -15.93 2.45 6.23
C VAL A 266 -15.09 1.22 6.59
N GLY A 267 -13.86 1.41 7.05
CA GLY A 267 -13.02 0.32 7.54
C GLY A 267 -13.60 -0.43 8.74
N LEU A 268 -14.21 0.28 9.70
CA LEU A 268 -14.96 -0.34 10.80
C LEU A 268 -16.16 -1.15 10.28
N ALA A 269 -16.87 -0.66 9.27
CA ALA A 269 -17.99 -1.39 8.66
C ALA A 269 -17.54 -2.72 8.02
N PHE A 270 -16.35 -2.75 7.40
CA PHE A 270 -15.75 -3.98 6.87
C PHE A 270 -15.08 -4.87 7.94
N GLY A 271 -14.95 -4.37 9.18
CA GLY A 271 -14.25 -5.05 10.27
C GLY A 271 -12.73 -5.05 10.09
N ARG A 272 -12.16 -4.01 9.48
CA ARG A 272 -10.71 -3.89 9.24
C ARG A 272 -9.93 -3.50 10.49
N TRP A 273 -10.52 -2.69 11.37
CA TRP A 273 -9.86 -2.11 12.53
C TRP A 273 -10.40 -2.74 13.83
N GLY A 274 -9.84 -3.89 14.25
CA GLY A 274 -10.14 -4.59 15.51
C GLY A 274 -10.69 -6.02 15.36
N THR A 275 -10.43 -6.87 16.37
CA THR A 275 -10.79 -8.31 16.46
C THR A 275 -12.28 -8.57 16.71
N ASP A 276 -13.05 -7.53 17.06
CA ASP A 276 -14.50 -7.62 17.20
C ASP A 276 -15.17 -7.21 15.90
N ALA A 277 -15.14 -8.11 14.91
CA ALA A 277 -16.23 -8.13 13.95
C ALA A 277 -17.54 -8.13 14.77
N PRO A 278 -18.47 -7.20 14.49
CA PRO A 278 -19.52 -6.86 15.43
C PRO A 278 -20.38 -8.08 15.81
N LYS A 279 -20.30 -8.56 17.06
CA LYS A 279 -21.23 -9.57 17.64
C LYS A 279 -22.70 -9.12 17.58
N SER A 280 -22.95 -7.83 17.30
CA SER A 280 -24.26 -7.21 17.23
C SER A 280 -24.43 -6.27 16.03
N THR A 281 -23.74 -6.53 14.91
CA THR A 281 -24.20 -5.91 13.65
C THR A 281 -25.60 -6.46 13.37
N PRO A 282 -26.48 -5.73 12.66
CA PRO A 282 -27.63 -6.38 12.04
C PRO A 282 -27.09 -7.60 11.28
N VAL A 283 -27.42 -8.78 11.79
CA VAL A 283 -26.94 -10.05 11.27
C VAL A 283 -27.35 -10.07 9.79
N ASN A 284 -26.38 -10.18 8.87
CA ASN A 284 -26.53 -10.29 7.39
C ASN A 284 -26.16 -9.09 6.49
N VAL A 285 -25.54 -8.01 6.97
CA VAL A 285 -25.20 -6.88 6.06
C VAL A 285 -23.87 -7.06 5.29
N CYS A 286 -22.84 -7.60 5.94
CA CYS A 286 -21.56 -7.92 5.28
C CYS A 286 -21.45 -9.42 5.08
N ILE A 287 -21.58 -9.88 3.83
CA ILE A 287 -21.56 -11.31 3.48
C ILE A 287 -20.29 -11.57 2.67
N GLY A 288 -19.38 -12.39 3.19
CA GLY A 288 -18.13 -12.72 2.49
C GLY A 288 -17.26 -11.52 2.12
N GLY A 289 -17.32 -10.42 2.90
CA GLY A 289 -16.61 -9.17 2.58
C GLY A 289 -17.29 -8.29 1.55
N VAL A 290 -18.54 -8.58 1.17
CA VAL A 290 -19.36 -7.79 0.26
C VAL A 290 -20.42 -7.02 1.05
N ILE A 291 -20.58 -5.73 0.74
CA ILE A 291 -21.61 -4.86 1.32
C ILE A 291 -22.25 -4.02 0.19
N PHE A 292 -23.58 -3.95 0.14
CA PHE A 292 -24.27 -3.04 -0.77
C PHE A 292 -24.13 -1.58 -0.28
N TYR A 293 -23.93 -0.62 -1.20
CA TYR A 293 -23.50 0.73 -0.81
C TYR A 293 -24.45 1.47 0.15
N LYS A 294 -25.77 1.23 0.07
CA LYS A 294 -26.74 1.81 1.02
C LYS A 294 -26.53 1.24 2.42
N ASP A 295 -26.32 -0.06 2.54
CA ASP A 295 -26.07 -0.66 3.84
C ASP A 295 -24.69 -0.28 4.38
N LEU A 296 -23.69 -0.10 3.51
CA LEU A 296 -22.38 0.43 3.91
C LEU A 296 -22.50 1.82 4.54
N SER A 297 -23.39 2.64 3.99
CA SER A 297 -23.69 3.98 4.47
C SER A 297 -24.29 3.96 5.88
N GLU A 298 -25.27 3.07 6.10
CA GLU A 298 -25.88 2.87 7.41
C GLU A 298 -24.89 2.30 8.42
N LEU A 299 -24.07 1.31 8.01
CA LEU A 299 -23.05 0.72 8.87
C LEU A 299 -21.98 1.74 9.27
N ALA A 300 -21.48 2.56 8.35
CA ALA A 300 -20.50 3.59 8.66
C ALA A 300 -21.04 4.58 9.70
N ARG A 301 -22.32 4.98 9.58
CA ARG A 301 -23.00 5.82 10.57
C ARG A 301 -23.18 5.10 11.91
N PHE A 302 -23.58 3.84 11.90
CA PHE A 302 -23.71 3.04 13.11
C PHE A 302 -22.37 2.89 13.84
N GLN A 303 -21.27 2.67 13.11
CA GLN A 303 -19.94 2.57 13.69
C GLN A 303 -19.49 3.89 14.32
N SER A 304 -19.78 5.03 13.69
CA SER A 304 -19.48 6.34 14.28
C SER A 304 -20.25 6.56 15.59
N GLN A 305 -21.50 6.11 15.69
CA GLN A 305 -22.26 6.13 16.94
C GLN A 305 -21.64 5.22 18.01
N ARG A 306 -21.20 4.02 17.63
CA ARG A 306 -20.58 3.04 18.54
C ARG A 306 -19.33 3.59 19.22
N ILE A 307 -18.52 4.37 18.49
CA ILE A 307 -17.33 5.02 19.03
C ILE A 307 -17.63 6.39 19.67
N ASN A 308 -18.90 6.76 19.85
CA ASN A 308 -19.36 8.04 20.39
C ASN A 308 -18.89 9.25 19.57
N LYS A 309 -18.95 9.17 18.23
CA LYS A 309 -18.50 10.19 17.27
C LYS A 309 -19.57 10.55 16.22
N SER A 310 -20.85 10.46 16.56
CA SER A 310 -21.93 10.85 15.63
C SER A 310 -21.86 12.32 15.20
N GLU A 311 -21.49 13.23 16.09
CA GLU A 311 -21.33 14.65 15.74
C GLU A 311 -20.17 14.88 14.77
N VAL A 312 -19.04 14.19 14.98
CA VAL A 312 -17.88 14.22 14.08
C VAL A 312 -18.24 13.67 12.71
N TYR A 313 -19.09 12.64 12.66
CA TYR A 313 -19.60 12.06 11.43
C TYR A 313 -20.43 13.07 10.62
N ASP A 314 -21.40 13.72 11.26
CA ASP A 314 -22.24 14.74 10.62
C ASP A 314 -21.41 15.96 10.19
N PHE A 315 -20.45 16.38 11.01
CA PHE A 315 -19.49 17.41 10.67
C PHE A 315 -18.64 17.06 9.45
N SER A 316 -18.15 15.81 9.37
CA SER A 316 -17.30 15.33 8.27
C SER A 316 -18.08 15.34 6.95
N ILE A 317 -19.33 14.88 6.96
CA ILE A 317 -20.25 14.97 5.81
C ILE A 317 -20.45 16.42 5.37
N GLY A 318 -20.66 17.33 6.34
CA GLY A 318 -20.78 18.76 6.10
C GLY A 318 -19.54 19.39 5.46
N CYS A 319 -18.34 19.01 5.89
CA CYS A 319 -17.07 19.48 5.32
C CYS A 319 -16.93 19.08 3.84
N LEU A 320 -17.42 17.90 3.47
CA LEU A 320 -17.43 17.43 2.09
C LEU A 320 -18.57 18.02 1.25
N LYS A 321 -19.37 18.92 1.82
CA LYS A 321 -20.57 19.52 1.19
C LYS A 321 -21.57 18.47 0.72
N LEU A 322 -21.68 17.40 1.49
CA LEU A 322 -22.63 16.32 1.26
C LEU A 322 -23.80 16.48 2.22
N ASP A 323 -24.97 16.04 1.78
CA ASP A 323 -26.18 15.90 2.59
C ASP A 323 -26.25 14.53 3.25
N LYS A 324 -25.69 13.50 2.60
CA LYS A 324 -25.63 12.13 3.13
C LYS A 324 -24.39 11.36 2.66
N ILE A 325 -23.98 10.36 3.43
CA ILE A 325 -22.82 9.50 3.14
C ILE A 325 -23.02 8.62 1.90
N GLU A 326 -24.27 8.30 1.57
CA GLU A 326 -24.65 7.48 0.41
C GLU A 326 -24.10 8.09 -0.88
N LYS A 327 -24.02 9.43 -0.96
CA LYS A 327 -23.38 10.12 -2.08
C LYS A 327 -21.87 9.96 -2.06
N TYR A 328 -21.25 9.93 -0.89
CA TYR A 328 -19.80 9.74 -0.73
C TYR A 328 -19.36 8.36 -1.23
N VAL A 329 -20.02 7.29 -0.75
CA VAL A 329 -19.69 5.90 -1.11
C VAL A 329 -20.35 5.43 -2.42
N GLY A 330 -21.37 6.13 -2.92
CA GLY A 330 -21.98 5.85 -4.21
C GLY A 330 -21.29 6.53 -5.40
N ASN A 331 -20.48 7.58 -5.16
CA ASN A 331 -19.81 8.33 -6.21
C ASN A 331 -18.31 7.98 -6.29
N ASN A 332 -17.89 7.45 -7.43
CA ASN A 332 -16.50 7.05 -7.68
C ASN A 332 -15.48 8.20 -7.59
N LYS A 333 -15.91 9.46 -7.76
CA LYS A 333 -15.04 10.64 -7.64
C LYS A 333 -14.92 11.18 -6.21
N LEU A 334 -15.60 10.56 -5.26
CA LEU A 334 -15.55 10.93 -3.85
C LEU A 334 -14.76 9.88 -3.09
N PHE A 335 -15.43 8.92 -2.44
CA PHE A 335 -14.76 7.95 -1.59
C PHE A 335 -13.72 7.11 -2.34
N PHE A 336 -14.07 6.54 -3.50
CA PHE A 336 -13.14 5.66 -4.21
C PHE A 336 -11.89 6.38 -4.73
N ASP A 337 -12.02 7.61 -5.24
CA ASP A 337 -10.86 8.38 -5.72
C ASP A 337 -9.92 8.75 -4.57
N TYR A 338 -10.48 9.23 -3.44
CA TYR A 338 -9.72 9.46 -2.22
C TYR A 338 -9.01 8.18 -1.75
N HIS A 339 -9.74 7.06 -1.68
CA HIS A 339 -9.19 5.75 -1.31
C HIS A 339 -8.11 5.27 -2.28
N LEU A 340 -8.30 5.41 -3.58
CA LEU A 340 -7.33 5.01 -4.60
C LEU A 340 -6.02 5.78 -4.45
N GLN A 341 -6.10 7.11 -4.29
CA GLN A 341 -4.94 7.96 -4.06
C GLN A 341 -4.24 7.58 -2.76
N ARG A 342 -5.03 7.34 -1.72
CA ARG A 342 -4.56 6.95 -0.40
C ARG A 342 -3.71 5.68 -0.43
N TYR A 343 -4.20 4.65 -1.11
CA TYR A 343 -3.54 3.35 -1.24
C TYR A 343 -2.63 3.24 -2.48
N THR A 344 -2.11 4.37 -2.96
CA THR A 344 -1.10 4.43 -4.02
C THR A 344 0.21 4.96 -3.47
N CYS A 345 1.29 4.17 -3.59
CA CYS A 345 2.62 4.57 -3.14
C CYS A 345 3.69 3.88 -3.98
N SER A 346 4.77 4.61 -4.30
CA SER A 346 5.88 4.12 -5.13
C SER A 346 5.44 3.49 -6.47
N GLY A 347 4.41 4.07 -7.10
CA GLY A 347 3.85 3.57 -8.36
C GLY A 347 2.96 2.32 -8.25
N ARG A 348 2.85 1.73 -7.05
CA ARG A 348 1.95 0.62 -6.74
C ARG A 348 0.61 1.17 -6.26
N THR A 349 -0.45 0.90 -7.03
CA THR A 349 -1.83 1.27 -6.71
C THR A 349 -2.58 0.05 -6.20
N SER A 350 -3.05 0.12 -4.95
CA SER A 350 -3.56 -1.04 -4.21
C SER A 350 -4.82 -0.73 -3.36
N PRO A 351 -5.91 -0.21 -3.98
CA PRO A 351 -7.14 0.08 -3.26
C PRO A 351 -7.73 -1.19 -2.64
N LEU A 352 -8.08 -1.13 -1.37
CA LEU A 352 -8.59 -2.28 -0.61
C LEU A 352 -10.11 -2.49 -0.66
N TYR A 353 -10.88 -1.48 -1.03
CA TYR A 353 -12.35 -1.56 -1.15
C TYR A 353 -12.68 -1.32 -2.62
N TRP A 354 -13.42 -2.25 -3.21
CA TRP A 354 -13.66 -2.28 -4.65
C TRP A 354 -15.14 -2.02 -4.94
N PRO A 355 -15.49 -0.90 -5.59
CA PRO A 355 -16.86 -0.67 -6.03
C PRO A 355 -17.09 -1.43 -7.35
N LEU A 356 -17.74 -2.59 -7.26
CA LEU A 356 -18.27 -3.33 -8.40
C LEU A 356 -19.67 -2.80 -8.72
N GLN A 357 -19.88 -2.36 -9.96
CA GLN A 357 -21.01 -1.52 -10.31
C GLN A 357 -21.59 -1.88 -11.66
N VAL A 358 -22.91 -1.66 -11.78
CA VAL A 358 -23.58 -1.51 -13.08
C VAL A 358 -23.02 -0.31 -13.85
N LEU A 359 -23.29 -0.26 -15.16
CA LEU A 359 -22.72 0.76 -16.05
C LEU A 359 -23.06 2.20 -15.63
N SER A 360 -24.32 2.45 -15.23
CA SER A 360 -24.75 3.76 -14.72
C SER A 360 -24.14 4.12 -13.36
N GLY A 361 -23.60 3.16 -12.61
CA GLY A 361 -23.20 3.31 -11.21
C GLY A 361 -24.36 3.39 -10.22
N SER A 362 -25.60 3.21 -10.66
CA SER A 362 -26.80 3.31 -9.80
C SER A 362 -26.92 2.17 -8.79
N TYR A 363 -26.25 1.04 -9.04
CA TYR A 363 -26.15 -0.11 -8.16
C TYR A 363 -24.66 -0.44 -7.92
N THR A 364 -24.24 -0.46 -6.66
CA THR A 364 -22.84 -0.62 -6.26
C THR A 364 -22.70 -1.63 -5.13
N LEU A 365 -21.88 -2.66 -5.36
CA LEU A 365 -21.40 -3.60 -4.35
C LEU A 365 -19.96 -3.25 -4.00
N TRP A 366 -19.69 -3.04 -2.72
CA TRP A 366 -18.35 -2.83 -2.22
C TRP A 366 -17.75 -4.15 -1.74
N VAL A 367 -16.63 -4.53 -2.33
CA VAL A 367 -15.91 -5.76 -2.00
C VAL A 367 -14.62 -5.43 -1.26
N TYR A 368 -14.38 -6.08 -0.11
CA TYR A 368 -13.16 -5.90 0.65
C TYR A 368 -12.09 -6.91 0.24
N TYR A 369 -10.98 -6.39 -0.33
CA TYR A 369 -9.86 -7.15 -0.89
C TYR A 369 -9.40 -8.32 0.00
N HIS A 370 -9.21 -8.10 1.29
CA HIS A 370 -8.69 -9.14 2.17
C HIS A 370 -9.66 -10.32 2.31
N LYS A 371 -10.98 -10.09 2.23
CA LYS A 371 -11.98 -11.15 2.42
C LYS A 371 -12.39 -11.86 1.13
N ILE A 372 -11.75 -11.56 0.00
CA ILE A 372 -12.11 -12.19 -1.27
C ILE A 372 -11.73 -13.67 -1.30
N THR A 373 -12.56 -14.45 -1.98
CA THR A 373 -12.38 -15.87 -2.23
C THR A 373 -12.95 -16.21 -3.61
N GLU A 374 -12.77 -17.45 -4.07
CA GLU A 374 -13.41 -17.96 -5.30
C GLU A 374 -14.95 -17.82 -5.25
N GLN A 375 -15.54 -17.75 -4.05
CA GLN A 375 -16.99 -17.62 -3.86
C GLN A 375 -17.49 -16.18 -3.90
N THR A 376 -16.62 -15.17 -3.86
CA THR A 376 -17.03 -13.76 -3.70
C THR A 376 -17.96 -13.28 -4.82
N LEU A 377 -17.71 -13.66 -6.08
CA LEU A 377 -18.59 -13.25 -7.19
C LEU A 377 -19.93 -13.99 -7.17
N PHE A 378 -19.96 -15.26 -6.75
CA PHE A 378 -21.20 -15.99 -6.52
C PHE A 378 -22.02 -15.38 -5.37
N ILE A 379 -21.36 -14.92 -4.30
CA ILE A 379 -21.99 -14.17 -3.21
C ILE A 379 -22.61 -12.88 -3.74
N CYS A 380 -21.88 -12.10 -4.55
CA CYS A 380 -22.43 -10.90 -5.18
C CYS A 380 -23.74 -11.21 -5.94
N VAL A 381 -23.77 -12.30 -6.71
CA VAL A 381 -24.94 -12.70 -7.48
C VAL A 381 -26.08 -13.16 -6.57
N ASN A 382 -25.84 -14.20 -5.77
CA ASN A 382 -26.90 -14.91 -5.03
C ASN A 382 -27.50 -14.08 -3.89
N ASN A 383 -26.69 -13.24 -3.24
CA ASN A 383 -27.10 -12.51 -2.04
C ASN A 383 -27.53 -11.07 -2.32
N PHE A 384 -27.16 -10.50 -3.47
CA PHE A 384 -27.41 -9.08 -3.74
C PHE A 384 -28.08 -8.86 -5.10
N VAL A 385 -27.52 -9.37 -6.20
CA VAL A 385 -28.01 -9.06 -7.55
C VAL A 385 -29.32 -9.81 -7.88
N ASP A 386 -29.38 -11.12 -7.63
CA ASP A 386 -30.59 -11.91 -7.92
C ASP A 386 -31.80 -11.47 -7.07
N PRO A 387 -31.66 -11.22 -5.76
CA PRO A 387 -32.75 -10.65 -4.96
C PRO A 387 -33.22 -9.28 -5.47
N GLU A 388 -32.29 -8.39 -5.85
CA GLU A 388 -32.65 -7.07 -6.41
C GLU A 388 -33.37 -7.22 -7.76
N LEU A 389 -32.94 -8.13 -8.62
CA LEU A 389 -33.60 -8.41 -9.90
C LEU A 389 -35.05 -8.84 -9.71
N VAL A 390 -35.31 -9.70 -8.72
CA VAL A 390 -36.69 -10.11 -8.37
C VAL A 390 -37.50 -8.90 -7.92
N SER A 391 -36.96 -8.09 -7.00
CA SER A 391 -37.63 -6.88 -6.50
C SER A 391 -37.96 -5.89 -7.62
N VAL A 392 -36.98 -5.56 -8.46
CA VAL A 392 -37.13 -4.64 -9.60
C VAL A 392 -38.15 -5.19 -10.61
N ASN A 393 -38.15 -6.49 -10.85
CA ASN A 393 -39.12 -7.12 -11.74
C ASN A 393 -40.54 -7.06 -11.18
N ASP A 394 -40.72 -7.30 -9.88
CA ASP A 394 -42.03 -7.22 -9.21
C ASP A 394 -42.57 -5.78 -9.24
N ASP A 395 -41.72 -4.78 -8.99
CA ASP A 395 -42.07 -3.36 -9.10
C ASP A 395 -42.47 -2.97 -10.54
N LEU A 396 -41.75 -3.48 -11.55
CA LEU A 396 -42.11 -3.28 -12.95
C LEU A 396 -43.46 -3.91 -13.30
N VAL A 397 -43.74 -5.13 -12.81
CA VAL A 397 -45.04 -5.80 -13.00
C VAL A 397 -46.15 -5.01 -12.32
N ALA A 398 -45.92 -4.54 -11.08
CA ALA A 398 -46.87 -3.72 -10.35
C ALA A 398 -47.20 -2.41 -11.09
N LEU A 399 -46.18 -1.70 -11.60
CA LEU A 399 -46.36 -0.48 -12.40
C LEU A 399 -47.04 -0.75 -13.74
N LYS A 400 -46.74 -1.87 -14.40
CA LYS A 400 -47.36 -2.28 -15.67
C LYS A 400 -48.84 -2.61 -15.52
N ASN A 401 -49.23 -3.17 -14.37
CA ASN A 401 -50.62 -3.56 -14.09
C ASN A 401 -51.51 -2.39 -13.62
N LYS A 402 -50.96 -1.19 -13.43
CA LYS A 402 -51.76 0.01 -13.14
C LYS A 402 -52.54 0.45 -14.39
N THR A 403 -53.83 0.73 -14.20
CA THR A 403 -54.77 1.13 -15.28
C THR A 403 -54.44 2.49 -15.91
N SER A 404 -53.81 3.39 -15.15
CA SER A 404 -53.18 4.61 -15.66
C SER A 404 -51.93 4.92 -14.84
N ARG A 405 -50.89 5.42 -15.49
CA ARG A 405 -49.65 5.87 -14.85
C ARG A 405 -49.59 7.39 -14.93
N ASN A 406 -49.21 8.03 -13.84
CA ASN A 406 -48.85 9.45 -13.86
C ASN A 406 -47.43 9.62 -14.45
N LYS A 407 -47.03 10.87 -14.69
CA LYS A 407 -45.73 11.19 -15.30
C LYS A 407 -44.54 10.69 -14.48
N ASP A 408 -44.64 10.69 -13.15
CA ASP A 408 -43.57 10.22 -12.27
C ASP A 408 -43.46 8.69 -12.29
N GLU A 409 -44.60 7.99 -12.37
CA GLU A 409 -44.66 6.54 -12.52
C GLU A 409 -44.17 6.06 -13.88
N GLU A 410 -44.41 6.82 -14.96
CA GLU A 410 -43.80 6.54 -16.28
C GLU A 410 -42.27 6.70 -16.24
N LYS A 411 -41.79 7.76 -15.59
CA LYS A 411 -40.35 7.99 -15.41
C LYS A 411 -39.71 6.88 -14.58
N GLU A 412 -40.36 6.47 -13.49
CA GLU A 412 -39.88 5.39 -12.63
C GLU A 412 -39.90 4.04 -13.35
N PHE A 413 -40.93 3.76 -14.14
CA PHE A 413 -40.98 2.56 -14.98
C PHE A 413 -39.81 2.50 -15.97
N GLY A 414 -39.48 3.63 -16.61
CA GLY A 414 -38.30 3.73 -17.47
C GLY A 414 -37.01 3.45 -16.70
N ARG A 415 -36.81 4.11 -15.55
CA ARG A 415 -35.64 3.94 -14.69
C ARG A 415 -35.46 2.49 -14.23
N LEU A 416 -36.53 1.84 -13.78
CA LEU A 416 -36.50 0.44 -13.35
C LEU A 416 -36.26 -0.53 -14.52
N SER A 417 -36.77 -0.21 -15.71
CA SER A 417 -36.53 -1.01 -16.91
C SER A 417 -35.04 -0.96 -17.31
N ASP A 418 -34.44 0.22 -17.29
CA ASP A 418 -33.01 0.40 -17.55
C ASP A 418 -32.16 -0.31 -16.47
N LEU A 419 -32.51 -0.14 -15.19
CA LEU A 419 -31.82 -0.80 -14.08
C LEU A 419 -31.90 -2.33 -14.19
N LYS A 420 -33.05 -2.88 -14.57
CA LYS A 420 -33.21 -4.33 -14.75
C LYS A 420 -32.22 -4.87 -15.79
N LEU A 421 -32.13 -4.22 -16.95
CA LEU A 421 -31.20 -4.60 -18.01
C LEU A 421 -29.75 -4.52 -17.52
N GLU A 422 -29.41 -3.42 -16.84
CA GLU A 422 -28.06 -3.27 -16.27
C GLU A 422 -27.73 -4.31 -15.21
N LEU A 423 -28.69 -4.71 -14.38
CA LEU A 423 -28.52 -5.78 -13.38
C LEU A 423 -28.38 -7.16 -14.03
N GLU A 424 -29.10 -7.43 -15.11
CA GLU A 424 -28.95 -8.66 -15.91
C GLU A 424 -27.54 -8.73 -16.53
N ASP A 425 -27.07 -7.65 -17.16
CA ASP A 425 -25.71 -7.55 -17.71
C ASP A 425 -24.64 -7.69 -16.61
N PHE A 426 -24.85 -7.07 -15.45
CA PHE A 426 -23.94 -7.14 -14.31
C PHE A 426 -23.87 -8.55 -13.73
N ARG A 427 -25.01 -9.23 -13.56
CA ARG A 427 -25.08 -10.65 -13.14
C ARG A 427 -24.33 -11.54 -14.11
N ASP A 428 -24.59 -11.39 -15.40
CA ASP A 428 -24.02 -12.26 -16.43
C ASP A 428 -22.50 -12.08 -16.52
N GLU A 429 -21.99 -10.85 -16.38
CA GLU A 429 -20.55 -10.59 -16.33
C GLU A 429 -19.90 -11.14 -15.05
N LEU A 430 -20.55 -11.00 -13.88
CA LEU A 430 -20.08 -11.62 -12.63
C LEU A 430 -19.97 -13.14 -12.77
N LEU A 431 -21.01 -13.80 -13.28
CA LEU A 431 -21.02 -15.25 -13.52
C LEU A 431 -20.02 -15.68 -14.59
N ARG A 432 -19.79 -14.87 -15.62
CA ARG A 432 -18.76 -15.13 -16.64
C ARG A 432 -17.38 -15.20 -16.01
N ILE A 433 -17.05 -14.22 -15.15
CA ILE A 433 -15.74 -14.13 -14.50
C ILE A 433 -15.59 -15.19 -13.40
N ALA A 434 -16.64 -15.48 -12.64
CA ALA A 434 -16.65 -16.47 -11.56
C ALA A 434 -16.25 -17.89 -12.02
N LYS A 435 -16.37 -18.21 -13.31
CA LYS A 435 -15.95 -19.50 -13.87
C LYS A 435 -14.44 -19.76 -13.78
N PHE A 436 -13.63 -18.71 -13.82
CA PHE A 436 -12.16 -18.82 -13.88
C PHE A 436 -11.45 -17.98 -12.83
N TRP A 437 -12.15 -17.08 -12.13
CA TRP A 437 -11.53 -16.17 -11.18
C TRP A 437 -11.27 -16.85 -9.84
N LYS A 438 -10.01 -17.25 -9.65
CA LYS A 438 -9.47 -17.76 -8.38
C LYS A 438 -8.47 -16.76 -7.80
N PRO A 439 -8.91 -15.84 -6.92
CA PRO A 439 -8.04 -14.78 -6.42
C PRO A 439 -7.00 -15.29 -5.43
N ASP A 440 -5.76 -14.83 -5.57
CA ASP A 440 -4.70 -14.97 -4.57
C ASP A 440 -4.21 -13.57 -4.15
N LEU A 441 -4.05 -13.33 -2.84
CA LEU A 441 -3.60 -12.05 -2.32
C LEU A 441 -2.10 -11.78 -2.61
N ASN A 442 -1.30 -12.84 -2.80
CA ASN A 442 0.12 -12.74 -3.14
C ASN A 442 0.36 -12.15 -4.53
N ASP A 443 -0.62 -12.24 -5.42
CA ASP A 443 -0.55 -11.65 -6.77
C ASP A 443 -0.65 -10.11 -6.72
N GLY A 444 -1.14 -9.56 -5.60
CA GLY A 444 -1.33 -8.13 -5.37
C GLY A 444 -2.62 -7.58 -6.00
N VAL A 445 -3.15 -6.53 -5.36
CA VAL A 445 -4.47 -5.94 -5.66
C VAL A 445 -4.74 -5.72 -7.15
N GLN A 446 -3.78 -5.15 -7.87
CA GLN A 446 -3.95 -4.78 -9.28
C GLN A 446 -4.13 -6.01 -10.19
N ILE A 447 -3.37 -7.09 -9.96
CA ILE A 447 -3.47 -8.33 -10.75
C ILE A 447 -4.76 -9.04 -10.38
N THR A 448 -5.04 -9.19 -9.09
CA THR A 448 -6.25 -9.87 -8.59
C THR A 448 -7.55 -9.23 -9.11
N ALA A 449 -7.59 -7.89 -9.20
CA ALA A 449 -8.75 -7.14 -9.69
C ALA A 449 -8.80 -7.00 -11.23
N ALA A 450 -7.74 -7.34 -11.96
CA ALA A 450 -7.65 -7.11 -13.41
C ALA A 450 -8.80 -7.73 -14.22
N PRO A 451 -9.27 -8.97 -13.95
CA PRO A 451 -10.38 -9.58 -14.69
C PRO A 451 -11.71 -8.81 -14.53
N LEU A 452 -11.86 -8.08 -13.41
CA LEU A 452 -13.07 -7.35 -13.04
C LEU A 452 -13.16 -5.95 -13.64
N TRP A 453 -12.23 -5.56 -14.54
CA TRP A 453 -12.09 -4.18 -15.01
C TRP A 453 -13.38 -3.56 -15.60
N ARG A 454 -14.27 -4.36 -16.18
CA ARG A 454 -15.56 -3.90 -16.73
C ARG A 454 -16.56 -3.46 -15.65
N LEU A 455 -16.41 -3.99 -14.44
CA LEU A 455 -17.29 -3.75 -13.30
C LEU A 455 -16.91 -2.48 -12.52
N PHE A 456 -15.75 -1.88 -12.80
CA PHE A 456 -15.35 -0.61 -12.17
C PHE A 456 -15.73 0.58 -13.06
N GLN A 457 -16.49 1.56 -12.53
CA GLN A 457 -16.82 2.77 -13.29
C GLN A 457 -15.85 3.95 -13.04
N HIS A 458 -14.83 3.77 -12.21
CA HIS A 458 -13.73 4.74 -12.06
C HIS A 458 -12.74 4.65 -13.23
N LYS A 459 -12.83 5.58 -14.20
CA LYS A 459 -12.13 5.49 -15.50
C LYS A 459 -10.60 5.31 -15.43
N PRO A 460 -9.85 6.05 -14.59
CA PRO A 460 -8.41 5.82 -14.45
C PRO A 460 -8.06 4.40 -13.98
N TRP A 461 -8.79 3.90 -12.97
CA TRP A 461 -8.57 2.56 -12.43
C TRP A 461 -9.00 1.46 -13.40
N GLN A 462 -10.17 1.62 -14.02
CA GLN A 462 -10.66 0.74 -15.08
C GLN A 462 -9.63 0.59 -16.21
N LYS A 463 -9.04 1.70 -16.68
CA LYS A 463 -8.00 1.68 -17.72
C LYS A 463 -6.76 0.91 -17.26
N LYS A 464 -6.30 1.16 -16.03
CA LYS A 464 -5.14 0.47 -15.45
C LYS A 464 -5.37 -1.05 -15.34
N LEU A 465 -6.55 -1.45 -14.87
CA LEU A 465 -6.92 -2.87 -14.77
C LEU A 465 -7.04 -3.54 -16.14
N LYS A 466 -7.66 -2.87 -17.13
CA LYS A 466 -7.72 -3.37 -18.50
C LYS A 466 -6.34 -3.62 -19.10
N GLN A 467 -5.41 -2.66 -18.94
CA GLN A 467 -4.02 -2.84 -19.37
C GLN A 467 -3.32 -3.98 -18.64
N THR A 468 -3.64 -4.19 -17.37
CA THR A 468 -3.10 -5.31 -16.58
C THR A 468 -3.65 -6.65 -17.07
N TRP A 469 -4.94 -6.69 -17.40
CA TRP A 469 -5.60 -7.85 -17.98
C TRP A 469 -5.01 -8.24 -19.35
N GLU A 470 -4.81 -7.27 -20.24
CA GLU A 470 -4.17 -7.49 -21.55
C GLU A 470 -2.75 -8.07 -21.40
N LYS A 471 -2.00 -7.63 -20.38
CA LYS A 471 -0.67 -8.16 -20.06
C LYS A 471 -0.69 -9.56 -19.43
N LEU A 472 -1.71 -9.86 -18.62
CA LEU A 472 -1.97 -11.22 -18.10
C LEU A 472 -2.28 -12.18 -19.25
N GLU A 473 -3.13 -11.77 -20.20
CA GLU A 473 -3.43 -12.51 -21.42
C GLU A 473 -2.17 -12.75 -22.27
N ALA A 474 -1.27 -11.76 -22.35
CA ALA A 474 0.01 -11.88 -23.05
C ALA A 474 1.07 -12.72 -22.31
N GLY A 475 0.85 -13.08 -21.04
CA GLY A 475 1.77 -13.88 -20.23
C GLY A 475 2.94 -13.10 -19.60
N GLU A 476 2.84 -11.76 -19.49
CA GLU A 476 3.84 -10.93 -18.77
C GLU A 476 3.84 -11.20 -17.25
N TYR A 477 2.73 -11.76 -16.73
CA TYR A 477 2.50 -12.02 -15.30
C TYR A 477 2.34 -13.52 -15.00
N ASP A 478 3.00 -14.40 -15.76
CA ASP A 478 2.88 -15.86 -15.55
C ASP A 478 3.46 -16.34 -14.20
N TRP A 479 4.08 -15.46 -13.41
CA TRP A 479 4.44 -15.73 -12.01
C TRP A 479 3.23 -15.66 -11.06
N ALA A 480 2.13 -15.01 -11.46
CA ALA A 480 0.94 -14.85 -10.63
C ALA A 480 0.09 -16.11 -10.63
N HIS A 481 -0.43 -16.49 -9.46
CA HIS A 481 -1.29 -17.67 -9.28
C HIS A 481 -2.58 -17.56 -10.10
N LEU A 482 -3.14 -16.34 -10.19
CA LEU A 482 -4.29 -16.04 -11.04
C LEU A 482 -4.01 -16.30 -12.53
N ALA A 483 -2.77 -16.13 -13.00
CA ALA A 483 -2.45 -16.49 -14.39
C ALA A 483 -2.47 -18.02 -14.58
N CYS A 484 -2.00 -18.79 -13.59
CA CYS A 484 -2.03 -20.25 -13.61
C CYS A 484 -3.45 -20.81 -13.48
N SER A 485 -4.34 -20.14 -12.75
CA SER A 485 -5.73 -20.59 -12.63
C SER A 485 -6.54 -20.43 -13.92
N ILE A 486 -6.19 -19.43 -14.74
CA ILE A 486 -6.86 -19.10 -16.01
C ILE A 486 -6.19 -19.75 -17.22
N TRP A 487 -4.85 -19.87 -17.20
CA TRP A 487 -4.08 -20.47 -18.30
C TRP A 487 -3.06 -21.50 -17.78
N PRO A 488 -3.52 -22.55 -17.07
CA PRO A 488 -2.64 -23.53 -16.45
C PRO A 488 -1.71 -24.23 -17.44
N THR A 489 -2.18 -24.57 -18.64
CA THR A 489 -1.33 -25.25 -19.64
C THR A 489 -0.17 -24.37 -20.06
N ARG A 490 -0.43 -23.07 -20.30
CA ARG A 490 0.60 -22.09 -20.66
C ARG A 490 1.63 -21.93 -19.53
N VAL A 491 1.15 -21.72 -18.32
CA VAL A 491 2.00 -21.41 -17.17
C VAL A 491 2.84 -22.62 -16.76
N LEU A 492 2.24 -23.80 -16.61
CA LEU A 492 2.95 -25.01 -16.19
C LEU A 492 4.01 -25.47 -17.22
N LYS A 493 3.77 -25.24 -18.52
CA LYS A 493 4.82 -25.44 -19.55
C LYS A 493 6.01 -24.51 -19.33
N LYS A 494 5.77 -23.24 -19.00
CA LYS A 494 6.84 -22.30 -18.67
C LYS A 494 7.55 -22.68 -17.37
N CYS A 495 6.86 -23.24 -16.37
CA CYS A 495 7.51 -23.73 -15.15
C CYS A 495 8.55 -24.84 -15.42
N HIS A 496 8.36 -25.67 -16.45
CA HIS A 496 9.37 -26.66 -16.84
C HIS A 496 10.61 -26.03 -17.52
N GLN A 497 10.47 -24.81 -18.04
CA GLN A 497 11.54 -24.07 -18.72
C GLN A 497 12.23 -23.06 -17.79
N ASP A 498 11.52 -22.54 -16.79
CA ASP A 498 11.98 -21.54 -15.84
C ASP A 498 11.66 -21.99 -14.41
N ARG A 499 12.71 -22.34 -13.65
CA ARG A 499 12.57 -22.77 -12.26
C ARG A 499 11.99 -21.68 -11.36
N SER A 500 12.21 -20.39 -11.65
CA SER A 500 11.62 -19.33 -10.82
C SER A 500 10.10 -19.30 -10.94
N LEU A 501 9.56 -19.57 -12.12
CA LEU A 501 8.12 -19.78 -12.27
C LEU A 501 7.68 -21.07 -11.56
N ALA A 502 8.46 -22.14 -11.63
CA ALA A 502 8.16 -23.37 -10.90
C ALA A 502 8.11 -23.18 -9.37
N ILE A 503 9.00 -22.36 -8.82
CA ILE A 503 9.01 -21.98 -7.40
C ILE A 503 7.77 -21.14 -7.07
N ALA A 504 7.44 -20.16 -7.91
CA ALA A 504 6.29 -19.29 -7.70
C ALA A 504 4.97 -20.08 -7.62
N HIS A 505 4.86 -21.17 -8.37
CA HIS A 505 3.68 -22.05 -8.41
C HIS A 505 3.83 -23.33 -7.58
N GLU A 506 4.86 -23.43 -6.73
CA GLU A 506 5.11 -24.59 -5.85
C GLU A 506 5.24 -25.95 -6.58
N VAL A 507 5.64 -25.95 -7.85
CA VAL A 507 5.83 -27.15 -8.70
C VAL A 507 7.31 -27.43 -9.02
N GLU A 508 8.23 -26.79 -8.30
CA GLU A 508 9.66 -26.98 -8.46
C GLU A 508 10.07 -28.44 -8.29
N ASN A 509 9.65 -29.08 -7.19
CA ASN A 509 10.00 -30.48 -6.90
C ASN A 509 9.39 -31.47 -7.91
N ASP A 510 8.32 -31.06 -8.60
CA ASP A 510 7.65 -31.88 -9.61
C ASP A 510 8.40 -31.82 -10.94
N LEU A 511 8.93 -30.65 -11.31
CA LEU A 511 9.48 -30.38 -12.64
C LEU A 511 11.01 -30.27 -12.69
N TRP A 512 11.69 -30.09 -11.55
CA TRP A 512 13.14 -29.88 -11.45
C TRP A 512 13.78 -30.87 -10.45
N HIS A 513 15.08 -31.10 -10.59
CA HIS A 513 15.88 -31.86 -9.63
C HIS A 513 17.30 -31.27 -9.49
N GLU A 514 18.01 -31.61 -8.42
CA GLU A 514 19.44 -31.31 -8.28
C GLU A 514 20.29 -32.41 -8.90
N VAL A 515 21.26 -32.02 -9.73
CA VAL A 515 22.28 -32.92 -10.32
C VAL A 515 23.66 -32.43 -9.92
N GLU A 516 24.56 -33.35 -9.59
CA GLU A 516 25.98 -33.04 -9.42
C GLU A 516 26.63 -32.77 -10.77
N VAL A 517 27.18 -31.57 -10.94
CA VAL A 517 27.87 -31.16 -12.17
C VAL A 517 29.28 -30.70 -11.85
N ILE A 518 30.25 -31.16 -12.65
CA ILE A 518 31.64 -30.72 -12.54
C ILE A 518 31.82 -29.48 -13.42
N LYS A 519 31.94 -28.31 -12.79
CA LYS A 519 32.14 -27.04 -13.53
C LYS A 519 33.59 -26.94 -14.00
N PRO A 520 33.88 -26.45 -15.23
CA PRO A 520 35.24 -26.40 -15.79
C PRO A 520 36.30 -25.67 -14.94
N ARG A 521 35.87 -24.82 -14.00
CA ARG A 521 36.72 -24.02 -13.12
C ARG A 521 36.74 -24.48 -11.64
N LYS A 522 35.95 -25.47 -11.25
CA LYS A 522 35.92 -26.03 -9.88
C LYS A 522 36.21 -27.55 -9.98
N LYS A 523 37.17 -28.04 -9.18
CA LYS A 523 37.53 -29.48 -9.15
C LYS A 523 36.54 -30.34 -8.37
N GLU A 524 35.65 -29.71 -7.60
CA GLU A 524 34.65 -30.38 -6.78
C GLU A 524 33.28 -30.36 -7.48
N PRO A 525 32.47 -31.43 -7.36
CA PRO A 525 31.10 -31.47 -7.86
C PRO A 525 30.27 -30.39 -7.17
N VAL A 526 29.50 -29.64 -7.96
CA VAL A 526 28.56 -28.62 -7.47
C VAL A 526 27.15 -29.08 -7.83
N LEU A 527 26.22 -29.00 -6.87
CA LEU A 527 24.81 -29.25 -7.13
C LEU A 527 24.25 -28.13 -8.01
N GLU A 528 23.60 -28.51 -9.10
CA GLU A 528 22.93 -27.59 -10.01
C GLU A 528 21.52 -28.11 -10.31
N TRP A 529 20.55 -27.20 -10.25
CA TRP A 529 19.17 -27.51 -10.59
C TRP A 529 19.00 -27.60 -12.10
N GLN A 530 18.43 -28.72 -12.56
CA GLN A 530 18.12 -28.95 -13.96
C GLN A 530 16.64 -29.38 -14.11
N PRO A 531 15.99 -29.04 -15.24
CA PRO A 531 14.64 -29.50 -15.48
C PRO A 531 14.67 -31.02 -15.66
N LYS A 532 13.69 -31.72 -15.09
CA LYS A 532 13.54 -33.16 -15.28
C LYS A 532 13.37 -33.45 -16.76
N SER A 533 14.04 -34.49 -17.27
CA SER A 533 13.92 -34.93 -18.66
C SER A 533 12.56 -35.59 -18.89
N LEU A 534 11.51 -34.78 -19.03
CA LEU A 534 10.16 -35.21 -19.39
C LEU A 534 9.99 -35.06 -20.91
N SER A 535 9.43 -36.08 -21.55
CA SER A 535 8.92 -35.97 -22.92
C SER A 535 7.71 -35.04 -22.96
N ASP A 536 7.39 -34.49 -24.14
CA ASP A 536 6.19 -33.65 -24.32
C ASP A 536 4.91 -34.37 -23.87
N THR A 537 4.84 -35.69 -24.07
CA THR A 537 3.69 -36.50 -23.65
C THR A 537 3.60 -36.61 -22.13
N GLU A 538 4.73 -36.83 -21.45
CA GLU A 538 4.78 -36.92 -19.98
C GLU A 538 4.48 -35.57 -19.33
N LEU A 539 5.03 -34.48 -19.87
CA LEU A 539 4.75 -33.12 -19.39
C LEU A 539 3.28 -32.75 -19.58
N ASN A 540 2.69 -33.04 -20.74
CA ASN A 540 1.27 -32.79 -20.96
C ASN A 540 0.38 -33.64 -20.02
N ALA A 541 0.75 -34.90 -19.78
CA ALA A 541 0.02 -35.76 -18.83
C ALA A 541 0.08 -35.22 -17.39
N TYR A 542 1.25 -34.75 -16.95
CA TYR A 542 1.41 -34.07 -15.66
C TYR A 542 0.52 -32.82 -15.57
N ILE A 543 0.54 -31.97 -16.61
CA ILE A 543 -0.27 -30.74 -16.65
C ILE A 543 -1.75 -31.05 -16.54
N GLN A 544 -2.27 -32.00 -17.33
CA GLN A 544 -3.68 -32.36 -17.30
C GLN A 544 -4.09 -32.95 -15.94
N ASN A 545 -3.21 -33.74 -15.32
CA ASN A 545 -3.42 -34.26 -13.98
C ASN A 545 -3.51 -33.11 -12.95
N LYS A 546 -2.57 -32.17 -12.99
CA LYS A 546 -2.53 -30.99 -12.10
C LYS A 546 -3.78 -30.12 -12.25
N ILE A 547 -4.18 -29.84 -13.49
CA ILE A 547 -5.43 -29.12 -13.83
C ILE A 547 -6.64 -29.80 -13.19
N GLN A 548 -6.73 -31.13 -13.31
CA GLN A 548 -7.86 -31.88 -12.77
C GLN A 548 -7.89 -31.89 -11.24
N ILE A 549 -6.74 -32.07 -10.59
CA ILE A 549 -6.63 -32.11 -9.12
C ILE A 549 -6.97 -30.76 -8.49
N GLU A 550 -6.46 -29.67 -9.06
CA GLU A 550 -6.62 -28.32 -8.51
C GLU A 550 -7.83 -27.56 -9.07
N GLY A 551 -8.57 -28.19 -9.98
CA GLY A 551 -9.72 -27.61 -10.65
C GLY A 551 -9.38 -26.31 -11.38
N LEU A 552 -8.22 -26.25 -12.03
CA LEU A 552 -7.80 -25.08 -12.83
C LEU A 552 -8.61 -25.07 -14.13
N GLY A 553 -8.88 -23.88 -14.70
CA GLY A 553 -9.78 -23.76 -15.84
C GLY A 553 -9.15 -23.05 -17.03
N GLU A 554 -9.18 -23.69 -18.19
CA GLU A 554 -9.06 -23.05 -19.52
C GLU A 554 -10.43 -22.91 -20.18
#